data_AF-A0A833RE04-F1
#
_entry.id   AF-A0A833RE04-F1
#
_cell.length_a   1.000
_cell.length_b   1.000
_cell.length_c   1.000
_cell.angle_alpha   90.00
_cell.angle_beta   90.00
_cell.angle_gamma   90.00
#
_symmetry.space_group_name_H-M   'P 1'
#
loop_
_entity.id
_entity.type
_entity.pdbx_description
1 polymer ?
#
loop_
_entity_poly.entity_id
_entity_poly.type
_entity_poly.pdbx_seq_one_letter_code
_entity_poly.pdbx_strand_id
1 'polypeptide(L)'
;MEAEAIPFSSKNLSQILNHYSINPGSKEAKQIEESLSDCESPVSKGAKKFCATSLESMIDNVISELGTENLRVSEQWLNRRFY
;
A
#
# COMPACT_ATOMS: atom_id res chain seq x y z
N MET A 1 -4.99 20.12 7.82
CA MET A 1 -5.22 18.99 8.73
C MET A 1 -4.43 17.85 8.15
N GLU A 2 -3.41 17.38 8.86
CA GLU A 2 -2.57 16.27 8.45
C GLU A 2 -3.29 14.98 8.88
N ALA A 3 -3.42 14.00 8.00
CA ALA A 3 -4.00 12.72 8.38
C ALA A 3 -3.08 12.08 9.42
N GLU A 4 -3.63 11.46 10.48
CA GLU A 4 -2.83 10.65 11.37
C GLU A 4 -2.13 9.56 10.54
N ALA A 5 -0.80 9.62 10.50
CA ALA A 5 -0.01 8.70 9.70
C ALA A 5 -0.18 7.29 10.27
N ILE A 6 -0.94 6.45 9.57
CA ILE A 6 -1.05 5.04 9.91
C ILE A 6 0.32 4.42 9.68
N PRO A 7 0.89 3.69 10.66
CA PRO A 7 2.23 3.15 10.54
C PRO A 7 2.24 1.98 9.53
N PHE A 8 2.46 2.29 8.25
CA PHE A 8 2.45 1.33 7.14
C PHE A 8 3.76 0.54 7.07
N SER A 9 3.86 -0.54 7.86
CA SER A 9 4.96 -1.51 7.81
C SER A 9 4.54 -2.83 8.45
N SER A 10 5.12 -3.95 8.00
CA SER A 10 4.93 -5.26 8.64
C SER A 10 5.26 -5.25 10.14
N LYS A 11 6.24 -4.42 10.54
CA LYS A 11 6.63 -4.24 11.95
C LYS A 11 5.53 -3.64 12.83
N ASN A 12 4.57 -2.96 12.22
CA ASN A 12 3.49 -2.25 12.89
C ASN A 12 2.13 -2.94 12.69
N LEU A 13 2.12 -4.21 12.26
CA LEU A 13 0.90 -4.97 11.97
C LEU A 13 -0.15 -4.85 13.09
N SER A 14 0.25 -5.05 14.35
CA SER A 14 -0.68 -4.94 15.49
C SER A 14 -1.35 -3.55 15.60
N GLN A 15 -0.61 -2.47 15.30
CA GLN A 15 -1.16 -1.11 15.33
C GLN A 15 -2.13 -0.87 14.16
N ILE A 16 -1.78 -1.37 12.97
CA ILE A 16 -2.65 -1.31 11.78
C ILE A 16 -3.97 -2.05 12.05
N LEU A 17 -3.90 -3.29 12.55
CA LEU A 17 -5.09 -4.09 12.84
C LEU A 17 -5.96 -3.44 13.91
N ASN A 18 -5.35 -2.88 14.96
CA ASN A 18 -6.09 -2.16 16.00
C ASN A 18 -6.77 -0.91 15.45
N HIS A 19 -6.09 -0.12 14.62
CA HIS A 19 -6.65 1.09 13.99
C HIS A 19 -7.91 0.76 13.17
N TYR A 20 -7.87 -0.32 12.39
CA TYR A 20 -9.01 -0.78 11.59
C TYR A 20 -9.99 -1.69 12.33
N SER A 21 -9.79 -1.94 13.63
CA SER A 21 -10.61 -2.86 14.44
C SER A 21 -10.72 -4.28 13.84
N ILE A 22 -9.63 -4.78 13.26
CA ILE A 22 -9.55 -6.11 12.63
C ILE A 22 -9.07 -7.13 13.65
N ASN A 23 -9.76 -8.28 13.71
CA ASN A 23 -9.35 -9.39 14.55
C ASN A 23 -8.01 -9.97 14.04
N PRO A 24 -6.94 -10.04 14.85
CA PRO A 24 -5.64 -10.59 14.42
C PRO A 24 -5.67 -12.04 13.94
N GLY A 25 -6.66 -12.84 14.37
CA GLY A 25 -6.84 -14.23 13.91
C GLY A 25 -7.68 -14.37 12.63
N SER A 26 -8.10 -13.26 12.02
CA SER A 26 -8.97 -13.26 10.85
C SER A 26 -8.21 -13.51 9.54
N LYS A 27 -8.95 -13.87 8.49
CA LYS A 27 -8.39 -13.99 7.14
C LYS A 27 -7.91 -12.64 6.63
N GLU A 28 -8.62 -11.57 6.98
CA GLU A 28 -8.31 -10.19 6.63
C GLU A 28 -6.98 -9.75 7.23
N ALA A 29 -6.70 -10.10 8.48
CA ALA A 29 -5.42 -9.81 9.12
C ALA A 29 -4.25 -10.49 8.40
N LYS A 30 -4.41 -11.77 8.02
CA LYS A 30 -3.42 -12.50 7.23
C LYS A 30 -3.16 -11.86 5.86
N GLN A 31 -4.22 -11.38 5.19
CA GLN A 31 -4.08 -10.69 3.91
C GLN A 31 -3.35 -9.36 4.03
N ILE A 32 -3.54 -8.62 5.13
CA ILE A 32 -2.80 -7.38 5.40
C ILE A 32 -1.32 -7.70 5.64
N GLU A 33 -1.02 -8.71 6.45
CA GLU A 33 0.36 -9.15 6.70
C GLU A 33 1.06 -9.60 5.41
N GLU A 34 0.41 -10.43 4.60
CA GLU A 34 0.90 -10.87 3.29
C GLU A 34 1.17 -9.68 2.37
N SER A 35 0.23 -8.72 2.28
CA SER A 35 0.40 -7.53 1.44
C SER A 35 1.58 -6.65 1.89
N LEU A 36 1.78 -6.48 3.20
CA LEU A 36 2.91 -5.73 3.75
C LEU A 36 4.24 -6.46 3.47
N SER A 37 4.27 -7.78 3.65
CA SER A 37 5.45 -8.61 3.38
C SER A 37 5.82 -8.58 1.89
N ASP A 38 4.83 -8.72 1.01
CA ASP A 38 5.02 -8.63 -0.44
C ASP A 38 5.55 -7.26 -0.85
N CYS A 39 5.05 -6.20 -0.21
CA CYS A 39 5.58 -4.87 -0.42
C CYS A 39 7.06 -4.80 -0.02
N GLU A 40 7.41 -5.18 1.20
CA GLU A 40 8.76 -5.03 1.76
C GLU A 40 9.76 -6.07 1.23
N SER A 41 9.31 -7.10 0.53
CA SER A 41 10.17 -8.16 0.00
C SER A 41 11.22 -7.62 -1.00
N PRO A 42 12.33 -8.33 -1.23
CA PRO A 42 13.31 -7.93 -2.23
C PRO A 42 12.70 -7.87 -3.64
N VAL A 43 13.16 -6.94 -4.45
CA VAL A 43 12.71 -6.83 -5.85
C VAL A 43 13.37 -7.92 -6.69
N SER A 44 12.61 -8.55 -7.59
CA SER A 44 13.16 -9.47 -8.58
C SER A 44 14.10 -8.72 -9.54
N LYS A 45 15.10 -9.43 -10.08
CA LYS A 45 16.08 -8.83 -10.99
C LYS A 45 15.39 -8.18 -12.19
N GLY A 46 15.66 -6.89 -12.40
CA GLY A 46 15.18 -6.12 -13.55
C GLY A 46 13.84 -5.40 -13.34
N ALA A 47 13.16 -5.62 -12.20
CA ALA A 47 11.97 -4.85 -11.84
C ALA A 47 12.32 -3.70 -10.89
N LYS A 48 11.46 -2.69 -10.85
CA LYS A 48 11.45 -1.65 -9.81
C LYS A 48 10.19 -1.83 -8.97
N LYS A 49 10.33 -1.74 -7.65
CA LYS A 49 9.22 -1.82 -6.71
C LYS A 49 9.36 -0.69 -5.70
N PHE A 50 8.25 -0.01 -5.44
CA PHE A 50 8.17 1.04 -4.44
C PHE A 50 6.94 0.79 -3.55
N CYS A 51 7.17 0.83 -2.24
CA CYS A 51 6.12 0.72 -1.24
C CYS A 51 5.64 2.10 -0.83
N ALA A 52 4.63 2.60 -1.53
CA ALA A 52 4.00 3.85 -1.16
C ALA A 52 3.29 3.71 0.19
N THR A 53 3.55 4.64 1.10
CA THR A 53 2.91 4.72 2.42
C THR A 53 1.78 5.74 2.46
N SER A 54 1.64 6.52 1.39
CA SER A 54 0.60 7.52 1.19
C SER A 54 0.27 7.67 -0.29
N LEU A 55 -0.88 8.25 -0.60
CA LEU A 55 -1.24 8.56 -1.98
C LEU A 55 -0.26 9.57 -2.62
N GLU A 56 0.20 10.54 -1.84
CA GLU A 56 1.16 11.56 -2.29
C GLU A 56 2.51 10.92 -2.66
N SER A 57 3.06 10.07 -1.79
CA SER A 57 4.32 9.36 -2.09
C SER A 57 4.20 8.40 -3.28
N MET A 58 3.01 7.82 -3.52
CA MET A 58 2.74 7.04 -4.72
C MET A 58 2.86 7.91 -5.98
N ILE A 59 2.22 9.08 -5.97
CA ILE A 59 2.23 10.02 -7.09
C ILE A 59 3.66 10.49 -7.35
N ASP A 60 4.38 10.93 -6.32
CA ASP A 60 5.77 11.40 -6.42
C ASP A 60 6.69 10.34 -7.03
N ASN A 61 6.57 9.09 -6.57
CA ASN A 61 7.35 7.99 -7.12
C ASN A 61 7.01 7.73 -8.60
N VAL A 62 5.73 7.78 -8.98
CA VAL A 62 5.31 7.58 -10.37
C VAL A 62 5.81 8.72 -11.27
N ILE A 63 5.75 9.99 -10.81
CA ILE A 63 6.30 11.13 -11.54
C ILE A 63 7.81 10.94 -11.74
N SER A 64 8.53 10.57 -10.69
CA SER A 64 9.98 10.35 -10.74
C SER A 64 10.36 9.20 -11.68
N GLU A 65 9.57 8.13 -11.71
CA GLU A 65 9.85 6.93 -12.52
C GLU A 65 9.46 7.11 -13.99
N LEU A 66 8.36 7.81 -14.28
CA LEU A 66 7.87 8.03 -15.65
C LEU A 66 8.41 9.32 -16.28
N GLY A 67 8.96 10.24 -15.50
CA GLY A 67 9.44 11.54 -15.97
C GLY A 67 8.31 12.44 -16.48
N THR A 68 7.10 12.30 -15.94
CA THR A 68 5.94 13.09 -16.36
C THR A 68 5.06 13.50 -15.19
N GLU A 69 4.58 14.73 -15.24
CA GLU A 69 3.62 15.28 -14.28
C GLU A 69 2.16 15.12 -14.74
N ASN A 70 1.94 14.67 -15.98
CA ASN A 70 0.60 14.48 -16.55
C ASN A 70 0.02 13.10 -16.16
N LEU A 71 -0.19 12.89 -14.87
CA LEU A 71 -0.78 11.67 -14.33
C LEU A 71 -2.29 11.80 -14.19
N ARG A 72 -3.03 10.79 -14.67
CA ARG A 72 -4.47 10.65 -14.46
C ARG A 72 -4.74 9.42 -13.63
N VAL A 73 -5.20 9.62 -12.40
CA VAL A 73 -5.66 8.52 -11.54
C VAL A 73 -7.07 8.13 -11.96
N SER A 74 -7.28 6.86 -12.31
CA SER A 74 -8.61 6.32 -12.64
C SER A 74 -9.07 5.32 -11.58
N GLU A 75 -10.26 5.49 -11.04
CA GLU A 75 -10.85 4.60 -10.02
C GLU A 75 -11.42 3.29 -10.60
N GLN A 76 -11.11 2.97 -11.86
CA GLN A 76 -11.66 1.82 -12.59
C GLN A 76 -11.36 0.45 -11.93
N TRP A 77 -10.43 0.41 -10.98
CA TRP A 77 -10.08 -0.80 -10.22
C TRP A 77 -10.96 -1.09 -9.00
N LEU A 78 -11.64 -0.08 -8.41
CA LEU A 78 -12.47 -0.29 -7.22
C LEU A 78 -13.68 -1.21 -7.49
N ASN A 79 -14.16 -1.25 -8.73
CA ASN A 79 -15.34 -2.03 -9.13
C ASN A 79 -15.04 -3.47 -9.57
N ARG A 80 -13.77 -3.92 -9.60
CA ARG A 80 -13.43 -5.30 -10.03
C ARG A 80 -13.40 -6.33 -8.91
N ARG A 81 -13.59 -5.93 -7.64
CA ARG A 81 -13.55 -6.87 -6.49
C ARG A 81 -14.86 -7.65 -6.27
N PHE A 82 -15.85 -7.49 -7.15
CA PHE A 82 -17.18 -8.13 -7.06
C PHE A 82 -17.52 -9.08 -8.23
N TYR A 83 -16.56 -9.53 -9.03
CA TYR A 83 -16.76 -10.59 -10.04
C TYR A 83 -15.70 -11.68 -9.90
#